data_AF-A0A5E8CG79-F1
#
_entry.id   AF-A0A5E8CG79-F1
#
_cell.length_a   1.000
_cell.length_b   1.000
_cell.length_c   1.000
_cell.angle_alpha   90.00
_cell.angle_beta   90.00
_cell.angle_gamma   90.00
#
_symmetry.space_group_name_H-M   'P 1'
#
loop_
_entity.id
_entity.type
_entity.pdbx_description
1 polymer ?
#
loop_
_entity_poly.entity_id
_entity_poly.type
_entity_poly.pdbx_seq_one_letter_code
_entity_poly.pdbx_strand_id
1 'polypeptide(L)'
;MYLSKYLKYKMKYLLLSESQINKIDYIKQKRGGSQQIINFETLFSHLVEFIINYNKKKIANDLNLFGMINLFQIKGGSSIKYHLMQRGIDTTNLTSDIDLLFFSDDLEEVEKEIIAFYKELQKTFPSLAWNYNINNGLVTIKIGGGNIIDISVYDPNFDMDDETSMFAYALKKLGFKNIKEYYDKITTSDNIEEITFTSLEFEFFSSQKGIEVIQGYLNAFPSWQASLRYFTQKQIEIETKIPIDDKELENVKRIIKGYTKQLSPEYIDNLRNKLERYKRKNEIINSILNSKN
;
A
#
# COMPACT_ATOMS: atom_id res chain seq x y z
N MET A 1 0.19 -19.74 19.29
CA MET A 1 0.55 -19.42 17.88
C MET A 1 0.17 -18.00 17.42
N TYR A 2 -0.73 -17.26 18.10
CA TYR A 2 -1.13 -15.89 17.74
C TYR A 2 -0.26 -14.78 18.35
N LEU A 3 0.43 -15.07 19.46
CA LEU A 3 1.30 -14.11 20.16
C LEU A 3 2.53 -13.68 19.33
N SER A 4 3.01 -14.53 18.41
CA SER A 4 4.15 -14.22 17.53
C SER A 4 3.78 -13.30 16.37
N LYS A 5 2.56 -13.39 15.83
CA LYS A 5 2.03 -12.42 14.86
C LYS A 5 1.76 -11.07 15.54
N TYR A 6 1.22 -11.08 16.75
CA TYR A 6 0.96 -9.88 17.56
C TYR A 6 2.23 -9.10 17.88
N LEU A 7 3.31 -9.75 18.32
CA LEU A 7 4.60 -9.07 18.56
C LEU A 7 5.24 -8.51 17.26
N LYS A 8 5.07 -9.19 16.12
CA LYS A 8 5.58 -8.72 14.83
C LYS A 8 4.85 -7.47 14.32
N TYR A 9 3.55 -7.35 14.56
CA TYR A 9 2.76 -6.15 14.23
C TYR A 9 2.94 -5.03 15.26
N LYS A 10 3.02 -5.36 16.55
CA LYS A 10 3.33 -4.41 17.63
C LYS A 10 4.68 -3.71 17.41
N MET A 11 5.69 -4.43 16.91
CA MET A 11 6.98 -3.82 16.57
C MET A 11 6.97 -2.96 15.30
N LYS A 12 6.02 -3.17 14.37
CA LYS A 12 5.88 -2.37 13.14
C LYS A 12 5.19 -1.02 13.39
N TYR A 13 4.39 -0.89 14.46
CA TYR A 13 3.48 0.27 14.62
C TYR A 13 3.56 1.01 15.95
N LEU A 14 4.19 0.47 17.01
CA LEU A 14 4.12 1.03 18.36
C LEU A 14 5.33 1.87 18.79
N LEU A 15 6.16 2.32 17.85
CA LEU A 15 7.33 3.14 18.17
C LEU A 15 7.57 4.26 17.15
N LEU A 16 6.58 5.14 16.96
CA LEU A 16 6.80 6.48 16.42
C LEU A 16 7.03 7.46 17.59
N SER A 17 8.05 7.19 18.41
CA SER A 17 8.65 8.19 19.31
C SER A 17 10.00 8.59 18.74
N GLU A 18 10.45 9.82 19.02
CA GLU A 18 11.66 10.46 18.44
C GLU A 18 12.94 9.60 18.51
N SER A 19 13.00 8.60 19.41
CA SER A 19 14.10 7.62 19.48
C SER A 19 14.11 6.55 18.36
N GLN A 20 13.09 6.50 17.50
CA GLN A 20 12.97 5.57 16.36
C GLN A 20 13.05 6.21 14.99
N ILE A 21 13.15 7.54 14.91
CA ILE A 21 13.57 8.21 13.67
C ILE A 21 14.91 7.62 13.19
N ASN A 22 15.75 7.13 14.11
CA ASN A 22 17.00 6.42 13.82
C ASN A 22 16.88 4.88 13.62
N LYS A 23 15.69 4.27 13.72
CA LYS A 23 15.50 2.79 13.64
C LYS A 23 14.80 2.30 12.36
N ILE A 24 14.21 3.19 11.57
CA ILE A 24 13.46 2.82 10.36
C ILE A 24 14.38 2.59 9.16
N ASP A 25 15.60 3.15 9.16
CA ASP A 25 16.48 3.09 7.99
C ASP A 25 17.42 1.89 7.96
N TYR A 26 17.28 0.91 8.85
CA TYR A 26 18.28 -0.16 8.95
C TYR A 26 17.69 -1.57 9.00
N ILE A 27 17.92 -2.34 7.95
CA ILE A 27 17.61 -3.78 7.92
C ILE A 27 18.85 -4.57 8.31
N LYS A 28 18.68 -5.46 9.30
CA LYS A 28 19.69 -6.43 9.70
C LYS A 28 19.47 -7.71 8.91
N GLN A 29 20.43 -8.10 8.09
CA GLN A 29 20.45 -9.42 7.46
C GLN A 29 21.65 -10.24 7.94
N LYS A 30 21.46 -11.55 8.12
CA LYS A 30 22.56 -12.49 8.41
C LYS A 30 22.89 -13.25 7.14
N ARG A 31 24.16 -13.19 6.71
CA ARG A 31 24.67 -13.97 5.57
C ARG A 31 26.09 -14.41 5.87
N GLY A 32 26.37 -15.71 5.75
CA GLY A 32 27.73 -16.25 5.97
C GLY A 32 28.31 -16.05 7.38
N GLY A 33 27.46 -15.98 8.42
CA GLY A 33 27.90 -15.80 9.82
C GLY A 33 28.13 -14.34 10.26
N SER A 34 28.11 -13.37 9.34
CA SER A 34 28.19 -11.94 9.65
C SER A 34 26.83 -11.25 9.54
N GLN A 35 26.63 -10.20 10.35
CA GLN A 35 25.43 -9.39 10.35
C GLN A 35 25.69 -8.10 9.56
N GLN A 36 24.99 -7.92 8.45
CA GLN A 36 25.04 -6.71 7.65
C GLN A 36 23.90 -5.77 8.02
N ILE A 37 24.22 -4.48 8.14
CA ILE A 37 23.25 -3.39 8.36
C ILE A 37 23.07 -2.68 7.02
N ILE A 38 21.84 -2.64 6.51
CA ILE A 38 21.50 -2.02 5.22
C ILE A 38 20.84 -0.68 5.49
N ASN A 39 21.41 0.43 5.01
CA ASN A 39 20.78 1.73 5.03
C ASN A 39 19.68 1.80 3.96
N PHE A 40 18.43 1.94 4.40
CA PHE A 40 17.24 1.95 3.57
C PHE A 40 17.08 3.25 2.79
N GLU A 41 17.55 4.37 3.34
CA GLU A 41 17.60 5.66 2.63
C GLU A 41 18.52 5.59 1.42
N THR A 42 19.70 4.98 1.58
CA THR A 42 20.64 4.79 0.48
C THR A 42 20.15 3.75 -0.52
N LEU A 43 19.44 2.72 -0.06
CA LEU A 43 18.89 1.69 -0.93
C LEU A 43 17.71 2.22 -1.77
N PHE A 44 16.92 3.16 -1.24
CA PHE A 44 15.75 3.73 -1.90
C PHE A 44 16.07 4.23 -3.32
N SER A 45 17.07 5.10 -3.46
CA SER A 45 17.46 5.66 -4.78
C SER A 45 17.84 4.57 -5.78
N HIS A 46 18.58 3.56 -5.34
CA HIS A 46 18.98 2.46 -6.22
C HIS A 46 17.78 1.58 -6.62
N LEU A 47 16.82 1.36 -5.72
CA LEU A 47 15.61 0.61 -6.04
C LEU A 47 14.71 1.39 -7.00
N VAL A 48 14.58 2.69 -6.81
CA VAL A 48 13.86 3.59 -7.72
C VAL A 48 14.50 3.56 -9.11
N GLU A 49 15.82 3.70 -9.19
CA GLU A 49 16.55 3.63 -10.46
C GLU A 49 16.40 2.26 -11.13
N PHE A 50 16.41 1.17 -10.36
CA PHE A 50 16.13 -0.17 -10.85
C PHE A 50 14.74 -0.25 -11.51
N ILE A 51 13.69 0.29 -10.87
CA ILE A 51 12.32 0.28 -11.41
C ILE A 51 12.21 1.13 -12.68
N ILE A 52 12.81 2.33 -12.70
CA ILE A 52 12.88 3.17 -13.90
C ILE A 52 13.54 2.40 -15.05
N ASN A 53 14.67 1.76 -14.79
CA ASN A 53 15.39 0.99 -15.80
C ASN A 53 14.63 -0.26 -16.25
N TYR A 54 13.88 -0.90 -15.35
CA TYR A 54 12.99 -2.01 -15.68
C TYR A 54 11.91 -1.56 -16.67
N ASN A 55 11.19 -0.49 -16.35
CA ASN A 55 10.17 0.08 -17.23
C ASN A 55 10.74 0.49 -18.60
N LYS A 56 11.92 1.15 -18.64
CA LYS A 56 12.60 1.51 -19.90
C LYS A 56 12.84 0.28 -20.78
N LYS A 57 13.33 -0.82 -20.20
CA LYS A 57 13.56 -2.07 -20.94
C LYS A 57 12.25 -2.66 -21.46
N LYS A 58 11.19 -2.63 -20.66
CA LYS A 58 9.86 -3.11 -21.07
C LYS A 58 9.34 -2.33 -22.27
N ILE A 59 9.34 -1.01 -22.20
CA ILE A 59 8.93 -0.12 -23.31
C ILE A 59 9.75 -0.40 -24.57
N ALA A 60 11.08 -0.49 -24.45
CA ALA A 60 11.95 -0.75 -25.59
C ALA A 60 11.70 -2.11 -26.26
N ASN A 61 11.32 -3.13 -25.47
CA ASN A 61 11.03 -4.47 -25.98
C ASN A 61 9.60 -4.59 -26.56
N ASP A 62 8.64 -3.79 -26.06
CA ASP A 62 7.23 -3.83 -26.47
C ASP A 62 6.89 -2.99 -27.71
N LEU A 63 7.80 -2.13 -28.18
CA LEU A 63 7.63 -1.37 -29.44
C LEU A 63 7.36 -2.26 -30.69
N ASN A 64 7.42 -3.59 -30.54
CA ASN A 64 7.20 -4.57 -31.61
C ASN A 64 5.95 -5.46 -31.42
N LEU A 65 5.13 -5.30 -30.38
CA LEU A 65 3.99 -6.19 -30.10
C LEU A 65 2.70 -5.40 -29.78
N PHE A 66 1.58 -5.84 -30.37
CA PHE A 66 0.24 -5.32 -30.07
C PHE A 66 -0.21 -5.88 -28.70
N GLY A 67 -0.32 -5.03 -27.67
CA GLY A 67 -0.77 -5.44 -26.33
C GLY A 67 -0.66 -4.33 -25.27
N MET A 68 -1.18 -4.57 -24.05
CA MET A 68 -0.90 -3.71 -22.91
C MET A 68 0.55 -3.92 -22.45
N ILE A 69 1.33 -2.85 -22.38
CA ILE A 69 2.67 -2.85 -21.80
C ILE A 69 2.57 -3.04 -20.28
N ASN A 70 3.09 -4.16 -19.79
CA ASN A 70 3.16 -4.48 -18.37
C ASN A 70 4.21 -3.58 -17.68
N LEU A 71 3.76 -2.54 -16.96
CA LEU A 71 4.59 -1.51 -16.34
C LEU A 71 4.33 -1.40 -14.83
N PHE A 72 5.37 -1.00 -14.09
CA PHE A 72 5.27 -0.70 -12.66
C PHE A 72 5.23 0.81 -12.41
N GLN A 73 4.19 1.30 -11.73
CA GLN A 73 4.14 2.67 -11.21
C GLN A 73 4.44 2.70 -9.73
N ILE A 74 5.43 3.49 -9.32
CA ILE A 74 5.70 3.86 -7.95
C ILE A 74 4.60 4.83 -7.49
N LYS A 75 3.93 4.48 -6.39
CA LYS A 75 2.84 5.29 -5.80
C LYS A 75 3.09 5.63 -4.33
N GLY A 76 2.21 6.41 -3.74
CA GLY A 76 2.17 6.58 -2.29
C GLY A 76 3.34 7.41 -1.74
N GLY A 77 3.87 6.98 -0.59
CA GLY A 77 4.96 7.70 0.08
C GLY A 77 6.26 7.74 -0.72
N SER A 78 6.58 6.66 -1.43
CA SER A 78 7.78 6.55 -2.26
C SER A 78 7.75 7.50 -3.47
N SER A 79 6.60 7.67 -4.12
CA SER A 79 6.46 8.64 -5.21
C SER A 79 6.72 10.07 -4.71
N ILE A 80 6.11 10.46 -3.59
CA ILE A 80 6.31 11.80 -2.99
C ILE A 80 7.76 12.00 -2.58
N LYS A 81 8.36 10.98 -1.97
CA LYS A 81 9.77 11.00 -1.56
C LYS A 81 10.68 11.28 -2.75
N TYR A 82 10.47 10.58 -3.86
CA TYR A 82 11.21 10.84 -5.09
C TYR A 82 11.07 12.30 -5.55
N HIS A 83 9.84 12.83 -5.64
CA HIS A 83 9.59 14.23 -6.05
C HIS A 83 10.24 15.26 -5.10
N LEU A 84 10.31 14.98 -3.80
CA LEU A 84 11.00 15.81 -2.82
C LEU A 84 12.51 15.79 -3.01
N MET A 85 13.09 14.60 -3.22
CA MET A 85 14.52 14.43 -3.47
C MET A 85 14.97 15.18 -4.73
N GLN A 86 14.19 15.14 -5.81
CA GLN A 86 14.47 15.89 -7.04
C GLN A 86 14.50 17.42 -6.82
N ARG A 87 13.82 17.91 -5.77
CA ARG A 87 13.79 19.33 -5.39
C ARG A 87 14.78 19.67 -4.27
N GLY A 88 15.61 18.73 -3.83
CA GLY A 88 16.56 18.93 -2.74
C GLY A 88 15.90 19.14 -1.36
N ILE A 89 14.66 18.68 -1.19
CA ILE A 89 13.92 18.80 0.08
C ILE A 89 14.21 17.57 0.94
N ASP A 90 14.40 17.79 2.25
CA ASP A 90 14.65 16.72 3.22
C ASP A 90 13.49 15.70 3.29
N THR A 91 13.84 14.42 3.17
CA THR A 91 12.93 13.27 3.15
C THR A 91 13.06 12.34 4.35
N THR A 92 13.81 12.72 5.38
CA THR A 92 14.14 11.88 6.56
C THR A 92 12.90 11.31 7.27
N ASN A 93 11.74 11.97 7.17
CA ASN A 93 10.49 11.55 7.80
C ASN A 93 9.52 10.79 6.88
N LEU A 94 9.94 10.41 5.68
CA LEU A 94 9.16 9.59 4.75
C LEU A 94 9.75 8.19 4.66
N THR A 95 8.88 7.18 4.75
CA THR A 95 9.30 5.77 4.68
C THR A 95 9.91 5.45 3.31
N SER A 96 10.92 4.57 3.32
CA SER A 96 11.66 4.16 2.12
C SER A 96 11.17 2.83 1.54
N ASP A 97 10.04 2.28 2.04
CA ASP A 97 9.34 1.20 1.37
C ASP A 97 8.67 1.70 0.08
N ILE A 98 8.60 0.82 -0.91
CA ILE A 98 8.14 1.14 -2.26
C ILE A 98 6.79 0.47 -2.50
N ASP A 99 5.76 1.29 -2.61
CA ASP A 99 4.48 0.84 -3.12
C ASP A 99 4.50 0.86 -4.65
N LEU A 100 4.20 -0.28 -5.28
CA LEU A 100 4.04 -0.39 -6.72
C LEU A 100 2.58 -0.65 -7.10
N LEU A 101 2.19 -0.10 -8.24
CA LEU A 101 1.02 -0.43 -9.02
C LEU A 101 1.46 -1.23 -10.23
N PHE A 102 0.73 -2.29 -10.53
CA PHE A 102 0.90 -3.10 -11.72
C PHE A 102 -0.43 -3.24 -12.44
N PHE A 103 -0.48 -2.89 -13.73
CA PHE A 103 -1.68 -2.94 -14.54
C PHE A 103 -1.65 -4.17 -15.43
N SER A 104 -2.61 -5.08 -15.26
CA SER A 104 -2.78 -6.26 -16.11
C SER A 104 -4.17 -6.86 -15.89
N ASP A 105 -4.81 -7.29 -16.98
CA ASP A 105 -6.08 -8.01 -17.00
C ASP A 105 -5.90 -9.55 -17.01
N ASP A 106 -4.65 -10.04 -17.09
CA ASP A 106 -4.32 -11.47 -17.09
C ASP A 106 -3.51 -11.87 -15.84
N LEU A 107 -4.12 -12.68 -14.97
CA LEU A 107 -3.49 -13.19 -13.74
C LEU A 107 -2.26 -14.06 -14.00
N GLU A 108 -2.19 -14.80 -15.11
CA GLU A 108 -1.00 -15.60 -15.44
C GLU A 108 0.16 -14.71 -15.88
N GLU A 109 -0.13 -13.62 -16.60
CA GLU A 109 0.88 -12.63 -16.96
C GLU A 109 1.40 -11.88 -15.74
N VAL A 110 0.51 -11.53 -14.81
CA VAL A 110 0.86 -10.94 -13.52
C VAL A 110 1.91 -11.78 -12.81
N GLU A 111 1.68 -13.09 -12.64
CA GLU A 111 2.64 -13.96 -11.95
C GLU A 111 3.98 -14.06 -12.70
N LYS A 112 3.94 -14.24 -14.03
CA LYS A 112 5.15 -14.29 -14.87
C LYS A 112 5.99 -13.01 -14.75
N GLU A 113 5.33 -11.87 -14.79
CA GLU A 113 5.98 -10.56 -14.72
C GLU A 113 6.58 -10.31 -13.32
N ILE A 114 5.85 -10.63 -12.25
CA ILE A 114 6.35 -10.54 -10.88
C ILE A 114 7.60 -11.41 -10.69
N ILE A 115 7.59 -12.64 -11.23
CA ILE A 115 8.75 -13.54 -11.17
C ILE A 115 9.92 -12.96 -11.96
N ALA A 116 9.68 -12.39 -13.15
CA ALA A 116 10.72 -11.75 -13.97
C ALA A 116 11.34 -10.54 -13.25
N PHE A 117 10.50 -9.63 -12.74
CA PHE A 117 10.90 -8.49 -11.93
C PHE A 117 11.74 -8.92 -10.73
N TYR A 118 11.28 -9.92 -9.98
CA TYR A 118 12.00 -10.45 -8.81
C TYR A 118 13.37 -11.04 -9.18
N LYS A 119 13.46 -11.82 -10.27
CA LYS A 119 14.74 -12.37 -10.74
C LYS A 119 15.72 -11.27 -11.15
N GLU A 120 15.24 -10.23 -11.81
CA GLU A 120 16.09 -9.09 -12.19
C GLU A 120 16.55 -8.29 -10.97
N LEU A 121 15.68 -8.12 -9.98
CA LEU A 121 16.01 -7.50 -8.70
C LEU A 121 17.12 -8.28 -7.98
N GLN A 122 17.01 -9.61 -7.91
CA GLN A 122 18.04 -10.47 -7.33
C GLN A 122 19.37 -10.39 -8.08
N LYS A 123 19.34 -10.28 -9.41
CA LYS A 123 20.53 -10.15 -10.25
C LYS A 123 21.22 -8.80 -10.03
N THR A 124 20.44 -7.71 -9.92
CA THR A 124 20.94 -6.35 -9.72
C THR A 124 21.51 -6.16 -8.31
N PHE A 125 20.88 -6.78 -7.30
CA PHE A 125 21.29 -6.66 -5.90
C PHE A 125 21.64 -8.04 -5.29
N PRO A 126 22.68 -8.72 -5.79
CA PRO A 126 22.97 -10.12 -5.43
C PRO A 126 23.47 -10.28 -3.99
N SER A 127 23.90 -9.18 -3.35
CA SER A 127 24.35 -9.15 -1.95
C SER A 127 23.19 -9.15 -0.94
N LEU A 128 21.97 -8.85 -1.36
CA LEU A 128 20.80 -8.75 -0.48
C LEU A 128 20.01 -10.06 -0.41
N ALA A 129 19.51 -10.40 0.78
CA ALA A 129 18.74 -11.61 1.04
C ALA A 129 17.26 -11.42 0.69
N TRP A 130 16.97 -11.43 -0.61
CA TRP A 130 15.62 -11.28 -1.16
C TRP A 130 14.73 -12.50 -0.92
N ASN A 131 13.45 -12.23 -0.66
CA ASN A 131 12.35 -13.20 -0.80
C ASN A 131 11.09 -12.45 -1.21
N TYR A 132 10.13 -13.15 -1.83
CA TYR A 132 8.81 -12.60 -2.10
C TYR A 132 7.72 -13.56 -1.66
N ASN A 133 6.52 -13.02 -1.45
CA ASN A 133 5.31 -13.78 -1.15
C ASN A 133 4.12 -13.16 -1.87
N ILE A 134 3.26 -14.01 -2.45
CA ILE A 134 2.02 -13.62 -3.09
C ILE A 134 0.87 -14.07 -2.19
N ASN A 135 0.02 -13.15 -1.75
CA ASN A 135 -1.14 -13.49 -0.92
C ASN A 135 -2.31 -12.55 -1.23
N ASN A 136 -3.44 -13.11 -1.67
CA ASN A 136 -4.68 -12.38 -1.96
C ASN A 136 -4.47 -11.15 -2.88
N GLY A 137 -3.76 -11.32 -4.00
CA GLY A 137 -3.52 -10.23 -4.97
C GLY A 137 -2.52 -9.15 -4.54
N LEU A 138 -1.93 -9.28 -3.34
CA LEU A 138 -0.82 -8.46 -2.88
C LEU A 138 0.49 -9.25 -2.96
N VAL A 139 1.47 -8.70 -3.68
CA VAL A 139 2.83 -9.24 -3.69
C VAL A 139 3.69 -8.42 -2.76
N THR A 140 4.41 -9.11 -1.87
CA THR A 140 5.33 -8.47 -0.93
C THR A 140 6.74 -8.99 -1.17
N ILE A 141 7.69 -8.10 -1.45
CA ILE A 141 9.12 -8.41 -1.61
C ILE A 141 9.85 -7.90 -0.38
N LYS A 142 10.77 -8.71 0.15
CA LYS A 142 11.40 -8.53 1.45
C LYS A 142 12.91 -8.69 1.38
N ILE A 143 13.62 -7.96 2.24
CA ILE A 143 15.03 -8.20 2.56
C ILE A 143 15.15 -8.63 4.00
N GLY A 144 15.77 -9.78 4.27
CA GLY A 144 16.03 -10.24 5.65
C GLY A 144 14.76 -10.40 6.52
N GLY A 145 13.57 -10.45 5.88
CA GLY A 145 12.26 -10.53 6.55
C GLY A 145 11.53 -9.19 6.76
N GLY A 146 12.16 -8.05 6.44
CA GLY A 146 11.51 -6.73 6.38
C GLY A 146 10.86 -6.50 5.01
N ASN A 147 9.65 -5.94 4.98
CA ASN A 147 8.96 -5.62 3.73
C ASN A 147 9.59 -4.38 3.08
N ILE A 148 9.85 -4.46 1.77
CA ILE A 148 10.55 -3.43 0.98
C ILE A 148 9.67 -2.93 -0.14
N ILE A 149 9.04 -3.85 -0.88
CA ILE A 149 8.21 -3.53 -2.02
C ILE A 149 6.88 -4.23 -1.84
N ASP A 150 5.78 -3.47 -1.88
CA ASP A 150 4.41 -3.99 -1.90
C ASP A 150 3.80 -3.67 -3.27
N ILE A 151 3.41 -4.69 -4.04
CA ILE A 151 2.86 -4.55 -5.41
C ILE A 151 1.36 -4.83 -5.37
N SER A 152 0.58 -3.84 -5.76
CA SER A 152 -0.87 -3.93 -5.94
C SER A 152 -1.18 -4.11 -7.42
N VAL A 153 -1.91 -5.19 -7.74
CA VAL A 153 -2.31 -5.52 -9.11
C VAL A 153 -3.70 -4.95 -9.38
N TYR A 154 -3.86 -4.29 -10.53
CA TYR A 154 -5.12 -3.71 -10.98
C TYR A 154 -5.45 -4.20 -12.38
N ASP A 155 -6.65 -4.73 -12.54
CA ASP A 155 -7.26 -4.96 -13.84
C ASP A 155 -7.72 -3.59 -14.41
N PRO A 156 -7.16 -3.12 -15.53
CA PRO A 156 -7.52 -1.85 -16.14
C PRO A 156 -8.96 -1.79 -16.66
N ASN A 157 -9.58 -2.95 -16.88
CA ASN A 157 -10.96 -3.09 -17.32
C ASN A 157 -11.95 -3.13 -16.14
N PHE A 158 -11.45 -3.21 -14.90
CA PHE A 158 -12.30 -3.27 -13.71
C PHE A 158 -12.87 -1.89 -13.38
N ASP A 159 -14.20 -1.80 -13.34
CA ASP A 159 -14.89 -0.58 -12.91
C ASP A 159 -14.81 -0.46 -11.38
N MET A 160 -13.99 0.47 -10.89
CA MET A 160 -13.83 0.70 -9.47
C MET A 160 -14.81 1.74 -8.96
N ASP A 161 -15.52 1.40 -7.89
CA ASP A 161 -16.33 2.33 -7.12
C ASP A 161 -15.49 3.50 -6.57
N ASP A 162 -15.82 4.72 -7.00
CA ASP A 162 -15.15 5.96 -6.62
C ASP A 162 -15.57 6.46 -5.23
N GLU A 163 -16.64 5.92 -4.65
CA GLU A 163 -17.07 6.27 -3.29
C GLU A 163 -16.15 5.70 -2.23
N THR A 164 -15.50 4.56 -2.49
CA THR A 164 -14.67 3.86 -1.50
C THR A 164 -13.20 3.72 -1.91
N SER A 165 -12.89 3.72 -3.21
CA SER A 165 -11.53 3.58 -3.70
C SER A 165 -10.77 4.91 -3.73
N MET A 166 -9.65 4.99 -2.99
CA MET A 166 -8.73 6.14 -3.06
C MET A 166 -8.15 6.33 -4.48
N PHE A 167 -7.91 5.23 -5.19
CA PHE A 167 -7.34 5.26 -6.54
C PHE A 167 -8.35 5.80 -7.55
N ALA A 168 -9.57 5.24 -7.57
CA ALA A 168 -10.63 5.67 -8.50
C ALA A 168 -11.04 7.13 -8.26
N TYR A 169 -11.14 7.55 -6.98
CA TYR A 169 -11.39 8.94 -6.64
C TYR A 169 -10.30 9.88 -7.19
N ALA A 170 -9.02 9.51 -7.05
CA ALA A 170 -7.92 10.32 -7.58
C ALA A 170 -7.97 10.43 -9.10
N LEU A 171 -8.23 9.33 -9.81
CA LEU A 171 -8.40 9.33 -11.27
C LEU A 171 -9.51 10.28 -11.72
N LYS A 172 -10.68 10.18 -11.10
CA LYS A 172 -11.82 11.04 -11.42
C LYS A 172 -11.50 12.52 -11.19
N LYS A 173 -10.82 12.85 -10.10
CA LYS A 173 -10.40 14.24 -9.80
C LYS A 173 -9.38 14.78 -10.79
N LEU A 174 -8.57 13.92 -11.40
CA LEU A 174 -7.66 14.27 -12.48
C LEU A 174 -8.33 14.32 -13.86
N GLY A 175 -9.63 14.02 -13.94
CA GLY A 175 -10.41 14.09 -15.19
C GLY A 175 -10.44 12.80 -16.00
N PHE A 176 -9.92 11.69 -15.48
CA PHE A 176 -10.02 10.39 -16.15
C PHE A 176 -11.37 9.74 -15.85
N LYS A 177 -11.98 9.11 -16.85
CA LYS A 177 -13.26 8.40 -16.72
C LYS A 177 -13.08 7.02 -16.12
N ASN A 178 -11.96 6.36 -16.39
CA ASN A 178 -11.66 5.01 -15.91
C ASN A 178 -10.14 4.75 -15.85
N ILE A 179 -9.76 3.58 -15.33
CA ILE A 179 -8.35 3.15 -15.20
C ILE A 179 -7.69 3.01 -16.56
N LYS A 180 -8.43 2.48 -17.55
CA LYS A 180 -7.93 2.28 -18.91
C LYS A 180 -7.48 3.60 -19.55
N GLU A 181 -8.26 4.66 -19.44
CA GLU A 181 -7.91 5.99 -19.95
C GLU A 181 -6.65 6.56 -19.27
N TYR A 182 -6.53 6.38 -17.95
CA TYR A 182 -5.32 6.75 -17.21
C TYR A 182 -4.10 5.97 -17.69
N TYR A 183 -4.23 4.66 -17.83
CA TYR A 183 -3.18 3.79 -18.31
C TYR A 183 -2.73 4.17 -19.73
N ASP A 184 -3.67 4.39 -20.65
CA ASP A 184 -3.38 4.74 -22.05
C ASP A 184 -2.66 6.09 -22.16
N LYS A 185 -3.02 7.07 -21.32
CA LYS A 185 -2.28 8.34 -21.25
C LYS A 185 -0.85 8.13 -20.78
N ILE A 186 -0.62 7.23 -19.85
CA ILE A 186 0.71 7.03 -19.28
C ILE A 186 1.61 6.25 -20.23
N THR A 187 1.10 5.20 -20.87
CA THR A 187 1.88 4.41 -21.83
C THR A 187 2.26 5.16 -23.10
N THR A 188 1.57 6.26 -23.39
CA THR A 188 1.87 7.14 -24.53
C THR A 188 2.77 8.33 -24.16
N SER A 189 3.18 8.48 -22.89
CA SER A 189 4.11 9.54 -22.49
C SER A 189 5.55 9.19 -22.91
N ASP A 190 6.25 10.17 -23.49
CA ASP A 190 7.69 10.07 -23.75
C ASP A 190 8.53 10.28 -22.47
N ASN A 191 7.90 10.69 -21.37
CA ASN A 191 8.55 10.95 -20.10
C ASN A 191 8.51 9.71 -19.20
N ILE A 192 9.66 9.04 -19.04
CA ILE A 192 9.79 7.86 -18.18
C ILE A 192 9.40 8.11 -16.73
N GLU A 193 9.55 9.35 -16.23
CA GLU A 193 9.13 9.68 -14.87
C GLU A 193 7.61 9.70 -14.75
N GLU A 194 6.89 10.26 -15.73
CA GLU A 194 5.42 10.18 -15.77
C GLU A 194 4.92 8.75 -15.91
N ILE A 195 5.69 7.89 -16.59
CA ILE A 195 5.42 6.46 -16.68
C ILE A 195 5.63 5.74 -15.35
N THR A 196 6.69 6.10 -14.65
CA THR A 196 7.17 5.33 -13.49
C THR A 196 6.58 5.82 -12.18
N PHE A 197 6.05 7.04 -12.10
CA PHE A 197 5.56 7.61 -10.85
C PHE A 197 4.14 8.15 -11.00
N THR A 198 3.32 7.95 -9.96
CA THR A 198 2.10 8.75 -9.80
C THR A 198 2.46 10.23 -9.62
N SER A 199 1.62 11.12 -10.14
CA SER A 199 1.84 12.57 -9.97
C SER A 199 1.56 13.03 -8.52
N LEU A 200 2.09 14.19 -8.15
CA LEU A 200 1.79 14.79 -6.84
C LEU A 200 0.30 15.09 -6.69
N GLU A 201 -0.37 15.53 -7.76
CA GLU A 201 -1.81 15.77 -7.78
C GLU A 201 -2.59 14.47 -7.57
N PHE A 202 -2.17 13.36 -8.20
CA PHE A 202 -2.74 12.04 -7.95
C PHE A 202 -2.65 11.69 -6.46
N GLU A 203 -1.45 11.81 -5.89
CA GLU A 203 -1.20 11.48 -4.49
C GLU A 203 -1.96 12.39 -3.52
N PHE A 204 -2.20 13.65 -3.90
CA PHE A 204 -3.01 14.59 -3.13
C PHE A 204 -4.46 14.12 -3.05
N PHE A 205 -5.11 13.89 -4.20
CA PHE A 205 -6.51 13.46 -4.22
C PHE A 205 -6.72 12.09 -3.58
N SER A 206 -5.81 11.14 -3.81
CA SER A 206 -5.81 9.83 -3.17
C SER A 206 -5.76 9.95 -1.64
N SER A 207 -4.89 10.84 -1.13
CA SER A 207 -4.76 11.07 0.31
C SER A 207 -5.96 11.81 0.90
N GLN A 208 -6.59 12.74 0.16
CA GLN A 208 -7.86 13.36 0.57
C GLN A 208 -8.96 12.31 0.76
N LYS A 209 -9.10 11.37 -0.19
CA LYS A 209 -10.08 10.28 -0.05
C LYS A 209 -9.74 9.36 1.11
N GLY A 210 -8.46 9.08 1.33
CA GLY A 210 -7.99 8.33 2.50
C GLY A 210 -8.40 8.99 3.83
N ILE A 211 -8.30 10.33 3.93
CA ILE A 211 -8.78 11.09 5.10
C ILE A 211 -10.28 10.90 5.29
N GLU A 212 -11.08 11.12 4.24
CA GLU A 212 -12.54 11.03 4.27
C GLU A 212 -13.01 9.64 4.72
N VAL A 213 -12.48 8.58 4.11
CA VAL A 213 -12.83 7.19 4.42
C VAL A 213 -12.50 6.83 5.87
N ILE A 214 -11.30 7.21 6.35
CA ILE A 214 -10.89 6.90 7.72
C ILE A 214 -11.69 7.71 8.74
N GLN A 215 -12.01 8.98 8.45
CA GLN A 215 -12.90 9.79 9.28
C GLN A 215 -14.30 9.16 9.34
N GLY A 216 -14.83 8.68 8.21
CA GLY A 216 -16.09 7.93 8.16
C GLY A 216 -16.10 6.74 9.12
N TYR A 217 -15.02 5.95 9.15
CA TYR A 217 -14.88 4.84 10.10
C TYR A 217 -14.83 5.31 11.56
N LEU A 218 -14.05 6.35 11.87
CA LEU A 218 -13.98 6.88 13.24
C LEU A 218 -15.34 7.41 13.73
N ASN A 219 -16.08 8.07 12.83
CA ASN A 219 -17.42 8.61 13.13
C ASN A 219 -18.49 7.50 13.28
N ALA A 220 -18.26 6.33 12.70
CA ALA A 220 -19.15 5.17 12.81
C ALA A 220 -19.03 4.41 14.15
N PHE A 221 -18.10 4.78 15.04
CA PHE A 221 -17.91 4.05 16.30
C PHE A 221 -19.15 3.98 17.20
N PRO A 222 -19.93 5.06 17.40
CA PRO A 222 -21.15 4.98 18.20
C PRO A 222 -22.17 3.99 17.62
N SER A 223 -22.30 3.94 16.30
CA SER A 223 -23.21 2.99 15.64
C SER A 223 -22.70 1.56 15.76
N TRP A 224 -21.40 1.32 15.60
CA TRP A 224 -20.80 -0.01 15.81
C TRP A 224 -20.96 -0.50 17.25
N GLN A 225 -20.85 0.39 18.25
CA GLN A 225 -21.13 0.05 19.65
C GLN A 225 -22.59 -0.33 19.87
N ALA A 226 -23.52 0.39 19.25
CA ALA A 226 -24.94 0.05 19.30
C ALA A 226 -25.22 -1.30 18.62
N SER A 227 -24.62 -1.55 17.45
CA SER A 227 -24.73 -2.83 16.75
C SER A 227 -24.17 -3.98 17.58
N LEU A 228 -23.01 -3.82 18.23
CA LEU A 228 -22.46 -4.83 19.11
C LEU A 228 -23.43 -5.19 20.25
N ARG A 229 -23.98 -4.19 20.94
CA ARG A 229 -24.98 -4.42 22.00
C ARG A 229 -26.21 -5.15 21.48
N TYR A 230 -26.74 -4.73 20.33
CA TYR A 230 -27.88 -5.37 19.68
C TYR A 230 -27.60 -6.84 19.35
N PHE A 231 -26.47 -7.14 18.71
CA PHE A 231 -26.13 -8.52 18.33
C PHE A 231 -25.80 -9.40 19.54
N THR A 232 -25.22 -8.84 20.61
CA THR A 232 -25.04 -9.56 21.87
C THR A 232 -26.39 -9.93 22.50
N GLN A 233 -27.37 -9.01 22.51
CA GLN A 233 -28.72 -9.33 22.98
C GLN A 233 -29.39 -10.39 22.09
N LYS A 234 -29.27 -10.25 20.77
CA LYS A 234 -29.79 -11.23 19.81
C LYS A 234 -29.18 -12.62 20.00
N GLN A 235 -27.90 -12.72 20.35
CA GLN A 235 -27.27 -14.00 20.67
C GLN A 235 -27.96 -14.70 21.85
N ILE A 236 -28.23 -13.97 22.94
CA ILE A 236 -28.92 -14.49 24.14
C ILE A 236 -30.33 -14.97 23.77
N GLU A 237 -31.05 -14.21 22.95
CA GLU A 237 -32.39 -14.59 22.48
C GLU A 237 -32.38 -15.88 21.66
N ILE A 238 -31.37 -16.10 20.80
CA ILE A 238 -31.25 -17.34 20.02
C ILE A 238 -30.88 -18.52 20.93
N GLU A 239 -29.93 -18.32 21.86
CA GLU A 239 -29.46 -19.37 22.78
C GLU A 239 -30.55 -19.84 23.77
N THR A 240 -31.59 -19.04 24.00
CA THR A 240 -32.72 -19.37 24.89
C THR A 240 -33.93 -19.99 24.18
N LYS A 241 -33.97 -19.99 22.84
CA LYS A 241 -35.04 -20.65 22.06
C LYS A 241 -34.87 -22.17 22.03
N ILE A 242 -35.99 -22.89 22.04
CA ILE A 242 -36.02 -24.34 21.83
C ILE A 242 -36.96 -24.65 20.64
N PRO A 243 -36.46 -25.23 19.54
CA PRO A 243 -35.05 -25.58 19.27
C PRO A 243 -34.17 -24.35 18.98
N ILE A 244 -32.85 -24.49 19.16
CA ILE A 244 -31.85 -23.46 18.81
C ILE A 244 -31.62 -23.48 17.29
N ASP A 245 -31.51 -22.30 16.67
CA ASP A 245 -31.05 -22.13 15.29
C ASP A 245 -29.52 -21.92 15.25
N ASP A 246 -28.77 -23.01 15.04
CA ASP A 246 -27.31 -22.99 15.05
C ASP A 246 -26.69 -22.12 13.95
N LYS A 247 -27.33 -22.03 12.77
CA LYS A 247 -26.82 -21.25 11.64
C LYS A 247 -26.98 -19.76 11.91
N GLU A 248 -28.12 -19.35 12.47
CA GLU A 248 -28.31 -17.97 12.90
C GLU A 248 -27.32 -17.62 14.03
N LEU A 249 -27.14 -18.52 15.00
CA LEU A 249 -26.22 -18.33 16.12
C LEU A 249 -24.77 -18.13 15.66
N GLU A 250 -24.28 -18.96 14.73
CA GLU A 250 -22.93 -18.83 14.18
C GLU A 250 -22.74 -17.49 13.44
N ASN A 251 -23.74 -17.07 12.66
CA ASN A 251 -23.72 -15.78 11.97
C ASN A 251 -23.64 -14.61 12.95
N VAL A 252 -24.45 -14.61 14.01
CA VAL A 252 -24.43 -13.58 15.04
C VAL A 252 -23.07 -13.56 15.77
N LYS A 253 -22.53 -14.73 16.14
CA LYS A 253 -21.19 -14.83 16.76
C LYS A 253 -20.09 -14.25 15.87
N ARG A 254 -20.16 -14.46 14.56
CA ARG A 254 -19.23 -13.87 13.59
C ARG A 254 -19.34 -12.34 13.53
N ILE A 255 -20.56 -11.80 13.52
CA ILE A 255 -20.82 -10.35 13.52
C ILE A 255 -20.29 -9.71 14.81
N ILE A 256 -20.58 -10.30 15.97
CA ILE A 256 -20.06 -9.86 17.28
C ILE A 256 -18.54 -9.81 17.26
N LYS A 257 -17.88 -10.88 16.79
CA LYS A 257 -16.42 -10.92 16.66
C LYS A 257 -15.88 -9.79 15.77
N GLY A 258 -16.59 -9.47 14.70
CA GLY A 258 -16.28 -8.34 13.81
C GLY A 258 -16.29 -7.00 14.55
N TYR A 259 -17.42 -6.66 15.19
CA TYR A 259 -17.56 -5.39 15.91
C TYR A 259 -16.63 -5.30 17.13
N THR A 260 -16.43 -6.39 17.89
CA THR A 260 -15.48 -6.44 19.01
C THR A 260 -14.07 -6.10 18.54
N LYS A 261 -13.65 -6.60 17.37
CA LYS A 261 -12.34 -6.26 16.78
C LYS A 261 -12.30 -4.78 16.37
N GLN A 262 -13.33 -4.28 15.69
CA GLN A 262 -13.40 -2.88 15.23
C GLN A 262 -13.44 -1.87 16.38
N LEU A 263 -13.98 -2.26 17.53
CA LEU A 263 -14.06 -1.43 18.73
C LEU A 263 -12.86 -1.61 19.66
N SER A 264 -11.90 -2.47 19.31
CA SER A 264 -10.69 -2.64 20.11
C SER A 264 -9.84 -1.36 20.10
N PRO A 265 -9.20 -0.99 21.23
CA PRO A 265 -8.32 0.18 21.28
C PRO A 265 -7.23 0.14 20.19
N GLU A 266 -6.65 -1.03 19.94
CA GLU A 266 -5.64 -1.23 18.90
C GLU A 266 -6.16 -0.89 17.50
N TYR A 267 -7.37 -1.31 17.14
CA TYR A 267 -7.93 -0.98 15.83
C TYR A 267 -8.20 0.52 15.70
N ILE A 268 -8.72 1.14 16.76
CA ILE A 268 -9.00 2.58 16.81
C ILE A 268 -7.73 3.40 16.67
N ASP A 269 -6.68 3.06 17.43
CA ASP A 269 -5.39 3.74 17.36
C ASP A 269 -4.74 3.56 15.99
N ASN A 270 -4.89 2.39 15.37
CA ASN A 270 -4.46 2.16 13.99
C ASN A 270 -5.19 3.08 12.99
N LEU A 271 -6.50 3.30 13.15
CA LEU A 271 -7.25 4.25 12.31
C LEU A 271 -6.78 5.69 12.53
N ARG A 272 -6.59 6.12 13.78
CA ARG A 272 -6.06 7.46 14.10
C ARG A 272 -4.68 7.69 13.51
N ASN A 273 -3.77 6.73 13.68
CA ASN A 273 -2.42 6.80 13.10
C ASN A 273 -2.47 6.85 11.55
N LYS A 274 -3.37 6.08 10.92
CA LYS A 274 -3.58 6.17 9.47
C LYS A 274 -4.07 7.55 9.04
N LEU A 275 -5.04 8.12 9.75
CA LEU A 275 -5.58 9.44 9.48
C LEU A 275 -4.49 10.51 9.53
N GLU A 276 -3.70 10.54 10.59
CA GLU A 276 -2.63 11.53 10.75
C GLU A 276 -1.55 11.40 9.66
N ARG A 277 -1.22 10.17 9.24
CA ARG A 277 -0.31 9.97 8.10
C ARG A 277 -0.87 10.54 6.79
N TYR A 278 -2.15 10.35 6.49
CA TYR A 278 -2.75 10.95 5.29
C TYR A 278 -2.82 12.47 5.36
N LYS A 279 -3.15 13.05 6.52
CA LYS A 279 -3.10 14.51 6.73
C LYS A 279 -1.71 15.06 6.48
N ARG A 280 -0.70 14.45 7.11
CA ARG A 280 0.71 14.85 6.94
C ARG A 280 1.16 14.74 5.48
N LYS A 281 0.78 13.65 4.81
CA LYS A 281 1.04 13.45 3.38
C LYS A 281 0.43 14.59 2.54
N ASN A 282 -0.82 14.96 2.79
CA ASN A 282 -1.47 16.08 2.11
C ASN A 282 -0.81 17.44 2.40
N GLU A 283 -0.41 17.71 3.64
CA GLU A 283 0.31 18.94 3.99
C GLU A 283 1.62 19.07 3.21
N ILE A 284 2.39 17.98 3.14
CA ILE A 284 3.65 17.91 2.39
C ILE A 284 3.40 18.14 0.91
N ILE A 285 2.42 17.45 0.30
CA ILE A 285 2.14 17.65 -1.13
C ILE A 285 1.67 19.09 -1.40
N ASN A 286 0.81 19.64 -0.54
CA ASN A 286 0.33 21.01 -0.68
C ASN A 286 1.45 22.04 -0.61
N SER A 287 2.42 21.86 0.29
CA SER A 287 3.54 22.80 0.36
C SER A 287 4.39 22.75 -0.91
N ILE A 288 4.47 21.60 -1.57
CA ILE A 288 5.21 21.38 -2.83
C ILE A 288 4.45 21.94 -4.05
N LEU A 289 3.12 21.80 -4.09
CA LEU A 289 2.31 22.30 -5.19
C LEU A 289 2.12 23.82 -5.13
N ASN A 290 1.98 24.38 -3.93
CA ASN A 290 1.73 25.82 -3.74
C ASN A 290 3.00 26.67 -3.63
N SER A 291 4.19 26.07 -3.52
CA SER A 291 5.49 26.78 -3.51
C SER A 291 5.94 27.25 -4.90
N LYS A 292 5.10 27.10 -5.93
CA LYS A 292 5.34 27.61 -7.29
C LYS A 292 4.82 29.04 -7.54
N ASN A 293 4.44 29.78 -6.50
CA ASN A 293 4.05 31.19 -6.57
C ASN A 293 5.05 32.09 -5.85
#